data_AF-A0A3C0ECW7-F1
#
_entry.id   AF-A0A3C0ECW7-F1
#
_cell.length_a   1.000
_cell.length_b   1.000
_cell.length_c   1.000
_cell.angle_alpha   90.00
_cell.angle_beta   90.00
_cell.angle_gamma   90.00
#
_symmetry.space_group_name_H-M   'P 1'
#
loop_
_entity.id
_entity.type
_entity.pdbx_description
1 polymer ?
#
loop_
_entity_poly.entity_id
_entity_poly.type
_entity_poly.pdbx_seq_one_letter_code
_entity_poly.pdbx_strand_id
1 'polypeptide(L)' 'MPVSDKVRGFMEQGGWIRRMFEAGITLKAQHGDENVFDLSLGNPVV' A
#
# COMPACT_ATOMS: atom_id res chain seq x y z
N MET A 1 -14.60 22.75 -4.22
CA MET A 1 -15.02 21.39 -3.79
C MET A 1 -15.34 21.42 -2.31
N PRO A 2 -16.49 20.90 -1.85
CA PRO A 2 -16.93 20.97 -0.46
C PRO A 2 -16.32 19.84 0.40
N VAL A 3 -15.01 19.65 0.31
CA VAL A 3 -14.27 18.73 1.20
C VAL A 3 -13.57 19.56 2.25
N SER A 4 -13.71 19.18 3.53
CA SER A 4 -13.05 19.86 4.64
C SER A 4 -11.53 19.68 4.56
N ASP A 5 -10.78 20.69 5.00
CA ASP A 5 -9.31 20.66 4.96
C ASP A 5 -8.73 19.53 5.81
N LYS A 6 -9.42 19.14 6.87
CA LYS A 6 -9.09 17.96 7.68
C LYS A 6 -9.12 16.67 6.85
N VAL A 7 -10.18 16.45 6.06
CA VAL A 7 -10.30 15.27 5.20
C VAL A 7 -9.26 15.31 4.09
N ARG A 8 -8.98 16.50 3.52
CA ARG A 8 -7.90 16.69 2.53
C ARG A 8 -6.53 16.27 3.08
N GLY A 9 -6.19 16.70 4.29
CA GLY A 9 -4.93 16.31 4.94
C GLY A 9 -4.80 14.80 5.16
N PHE A 10 -5.89 14.12 5.54
CA PHE A 10 -5.88 12.65 5.66
C PHE A 10 -5.76 11.95 4.31
N MET A 11 -6.36 12.48 3.24
CA MET A 11 -6.21 11.92 1.90
C MET A 11 -4.77 12.05 1.39
N GLU A 12 -4.08 13.15 1.70
CA GLU A 12 -2.66 13.33 1.38
C GLU A 12 -1.75 12.36 2.17
N GLN A 13 -2.10 12.07 3.42
CA GLN A 13 -1.32 11.18 4.30
C GLN A 13 -1.63 9.68 4.11
N GLY A 14 -2.82 9.33 3.62
CA GLY A 14 -3.32 7.94 3.54
C GLY A 14 -2.65 7.05 2.48
N GLY A 15 -1.61 7.52 1.79
CA GLY A 15 -1.02 6.83 0.64
C GLY A 15 0.06 5.80 0.95
N TRP A 16 0.59 5.73 2.19
CA TRP A 16 1.79 4.93 2.46
C TRP A 16 1.55 3.42 2.37
N ILE A 17 0.43 2.91 2.89
CA ILE A 17 0.07 1.48 2.76
C ILE A 17 -0.06 1.08 1.29
N ARG A 18 -0.67 1.95 0.47
CA ARG A 18 -0.81 1.68 -0.96
C ARG A 18 0.54 1.68 -1.69
N ARG A 19 1.44 2.62 -1.38
CA ARG A 19 2.79 2.64 -1.95
C ARG A 19 3.59 1.39 -1.56
N MET A 20 3.47 0.94 -0.31
CA MET A 20 4.11 -0.29 0.16
C MET A 20 3.60 -1.52 -0.60
N PHE A 21 2.28 -1.60 -0.83
CA PHE A 21 1.68 -2.68 -1.62
C PHE A 21 2.14 -2.67 -3.09
N GLU A 22 2.18 -1.50 -3.73
CA GLU A 22 2.67 -1.35 -5.12
C GLU A 22 4.17 -1.71 -5.24
N ALA A 23 4.97 -1.37 -4.22
CA ALA A 23 6.36 -1.80 -4.14
C ALA A 23 6.48 -3.33 -3.99
N GLY A 24 5.62 -3.97 -3.19
CA GLY A 24 5.54 -5.42 -3.06
C GLY A 24 5.27 -6.12 -4.40
N ILE A 25 4.33 -5.60 -5.20
CA ILE A 25 4.05 -6.12 -6.55
C ILE A 25 5.28 -6.00 -7.46
N THR A 26 5.96 -4.85 -7.42
CA THR A 26 7.15 -4.60 -8.23
C THR A 26 8.29 -5.56 -7.87
N LEU A 27 8.49 -5.80 -6.57
CA LEU A 27 9.50 -6.74 -6.08
C LEU A 27 9.16 -8.18 -6.48
N LYS A 28 7.89 -8.58 -6.39
CA LYS A 28 7.41 -9.91 -6.82
C LYS A 28 7.71 -10.18 -8.29
N ALA A 29 7.51 -9.18 -9.15
CA ALA A 29 7.85 -9.28 -10.57
C ALA A 29 9.36 -9.45 -10.83
N GLN A 30 10.21 -8.92 -9.96
CA GLN A 30 11.67 -8.98 -10.10
C GLN A 30 12.30 -10.23 -9.46
N HIS A 31 11.73 -10.70 -8.36
CA HIS A 31 12.35 -11.73 -7.51
C HIS A 31 11.54 -13.03 -7.44
N GLY A 32 10.32 -13.08 -7.98
CA GLY A 32 9.40 -14.21 -7.81
C GLY A 32 8.53 -14.04 -6.57
N ASP A 33 7.30 -14.55 -6.64
CA ASP A 33 6.31 -14.44 -5.56
C ASP A 33 6.77 -15.13 -4.28
N GLU A 34 7.52 -16.22 -4.40
CA GLU A 34 8.05 -17.01 -3.30
C GLU A 34 9.15 -16.29 -2.50
N ASN A 35 9.76 -15.25 -3.07
CA ASN A 35 10.88 -14.52 -2.47
C ASN A 35 10.47 -13.16 -1.89
N VAL A 36 9.18 -12.81 -1.95
CA VAL A 36 8.68 -11.51 -1.49
C VAL A 36 7.54 -11.68 -0.50
N PHE A 37 7.87 -11.50 0.77
CA PHE A 37 6.92 -11.50 1.88
C PHE A 37 6.26 -10.12 2.02
N ASP A 38 5.13 -9.93 1.34
CA ASP A 38 4.33 -8.72 1.45
C ASP A 38 3.50 -8.72 2.75
N LEU A 39 4.00 -8.02 3.78
CA LEU A 39 3.33 -7.82 5.07
C LEU A 39 2.62 -6.45 5.16
N SER A 40 2.40 -5.78 4.02
CA SER A 40 1.85 -4.42 4.00
C SER A 40 0.34 -4.37 4.28
N LEU A 41 -0.40 -5.36 3.77
CA LEU A 41 -1.80 -5.55 4.06
C LEU A 41 -1.90 -6.62 5.13
N GLY A 42 -2.37 -6.28 6.33
CA GLY A 42 -2.69 -7.23 7.39
C GLY A 42 -3.86 -8.17 7.05
N ASN A 43 -4.02 -8.53 5.78
CA ASN A 43 -5.01 -9.48 5.32
C ASN A 43 -4.56 -10.89 5.73
N PRO A 44 -5.47 -11.74 6.21
CA PRO A 44 -5.14 -13.12 6.54
C PRO A 44 -4.64 -13.86 5.29
N VAL A 45 -3.49 -14.51 5.42
CA VAL A 45 -2.95 -15.47 4.45
C VAL A 45 -3.69 -16.79 4.62
N VAL A 46 -4.37 -17.25 3.55
CA VAL A 46 -5.10 -18.52 3.45
C VAL A 46 -4.27 -19.53 2.68
#